data_AF-A0A5C7ICZ3-F1
#
_entry.id   AF-A0A5C7ICZ3-F1
#
_cell.length_a   1.000
_cell.length_b   1.000
_cell.length_c   1.000
_cell.angle_alpha   90.00
_cell.angle_beta   90.00
_cell.angle_gamma   90.00
#
_symmetry.space_group_name_H-M   'P 1'
#
loop_
_entity.id
_entity.type
_entity.pdbx_description
1 polymer ?
#
loop_
_entity_poly.entity_id
_entity_poly.type
_entity_poly.pdbx_seq_one_letter_code
_entity_poly.pdbx_strand_id
1 'polypeptide(L)'
;MTSSGEEASKISIEKAGDKYRSFLDDEAHEISWRYGGPPSYVLTNQLFEEGRTKEWAKGSLEETVQNAIKSWEMEVSHKTSLQDLKSINPDKFQLFVNGREGLSGEEVIKLGTYNALLKTSLPEEFKYYKAEEETFTSSHEAFLSAFPRGFAWEVLSVYSGPPVIAYKFRHWGFFEGPFKGHAPTGEMVEFYGFGTLKEWAKGSLEETVQNAIKSWEMELSHKTRLQDFKTINPDKFQLFVNGRKGLSGEEVLKLGNYNALLKTSLPEEFKYYKAEEETFTSSHDAFRSAFPRRFAWEVLSVYSGPPVIAYKFRHWGFFEGPFKGHAPTGEMVEFYGFGTLKVDESLRAEDVEIYYDPAELFGGLLKGAPITETSKPTTHQACPFSKNVI
;
A
#
# COMPACT_ATOMS: atom_id res chain seq x y z
N MET A 1 17.83 -75.88 17.85
CA MET A 1 16.62 -75.07 18.08
C MET A 1 17.03 -73.62 17.97
N THR A 2 16.86 -73.06 16.78
CA THR A 2 17.13 -71.66 16.45
C THR A 2 15.90 -70.83 16.79
N SER A 3 16.04 -69.87 17.68
CA SER A 3 15.02 -68.86 17.98
C SER A 3 15.29 -67.63 17.14
N SER A 4 14.44 -67.40 16.14
CA SER A 4 14.32 -66.17 15.38
C SER A 4 13.31 -65.26 16.08
N GLY A 5 13.76 -64.11 16.59
CA GLY A 5 12.89 -63.01 17.01
C GLY A 5 13.01 -61.89 15.98
N GLU A 6 11.94 -61.68 15.21
CA GLU A 6 11.81 -60.59 14.24
C GLU A 6 11.82 -59.23 14.94
N GLU A 7 12.74 -58.35 14.52
CA GLU A 7 12.63 -56.91 14.74
C GLU A 7 11.53 -56.35 13.83
N ALA A 8 10.42 -55.93 14.44
CA ALA A 8 9.41 -55.14 13.76
C ALA A 8 9.98 -53.74 13.44
N SER A 9 10.33 -53.53 12.17
CA SER A 9 10.70 -52.22 11.64
C SER A 9 9.52 -51.24 11.79
N LYS A 10 9.65 -50.26 12.69
CA LYS A 10 8.79 -49.06 12.68
C LYS A 10 9.08 -48.27 11.41
N ILE A 11 8.19 -48.37 10.44
CA ILE A 11 8.15 -47.43 9.31
C ILE A 11 7.67 -46.09 9.86
N SER A 12 8.60 -45.15 10.06
CA SER A 12 8.28 -43.74 10.24
C SER A 12 7.80 -43.21 8.89
N ILE A 13 6.49 -43.08 8.73
CA ILE A 13 5.91 -42.36 7.60
C ILE A 13 6.22 -40.88 7.84
N GLU A 14 7.21 -40.34 7.14
CA GLU A 14 7.38 -38.89 7.05
C GLU A 14 6.07 -38.29 6.51
N LYS A 15 5.46 -37.38 7.28
CA LYS A 15 4.35 -36.57 6.82
C LYS A 15 4.88 -35.73 5.66
N ALA A 16 4.57 -36.10 4.42
CA ALA A 16 4.84 -35.25 3.28
C ALA A 16 3.99 -33.98 3.43
N GLY A 17 4.64 -32.82 3.58
CA GLY A 17 3.95 -31.54 3.73
C GLY A 17 3.18 -31.12 2.47
N ASP A 18 2.32 -30.11 2.59
CA ASP A 18 1.53 -29.63 1.45
C ASP A 18 2.42 -29.10 0.31
N LYS A 19 2.15 -29.56 -0.91
CA LYS A 19 2.94 -29.24 -2.11
C LYS A 19 2.92 -27.75 -2.49
N TYR A 20 1.86 -27.03 -2.14
CA TYR A 20 1.59 -25.68 -2.63
C TYR A 20 1.63 -24.60 -1.56
N ARG A 21 1.56 -24.97 -0.27
CA ARG A 21 1.44 -24.06 0.86
C ARG A 21 2.64 -24.19 1.78
N SER A 22 3.58 -23.27 1.64
CA SER A 22 4.90 -23.33 2.29
C SER A 22 4.85 -23.29 3.83
N PHE A 23 3.78 -22.75 4.41
CA PHE A 23 3.67 -22.49 5.86
C PHE A 23 2.58 -23.32 6.56
N LEU A 24 2.06 -24.37 5.91
CA LEU A 24 0.97 -25.17 6.48
C LEU A 24 1.45 -26.08 7.62
N ASP A 25 2.59 -26.75 7.41
CA ASP A 25 3.17 -27.72 8.34
C ASP A 25 4.27 -27.12 9.24
N ASP A 26 4.30 -25.78 9.36
CA ASP A 26 5.34 -25.06 10.10
C ASP A 26 5.03 -25.04 11.61
N GLU A 27 5.86 -25.70 12.40
CA GLU A 27 5.70 -25.89 13.86
C GLU A 27 6.55 -24.91 14.71
N ALA A 28 7.06 -23.81 14.12
CA ALA A 28 8.03 -22.92 14.78
C ALA A 28 7.56 -22.32 16.13
N HIS A 29 6.24 -22.19 16.33
CA HIS A 29 5.62 -21.74 17.58
C HIS A 29 4.13 -22.17 17.63
N GLU A 30 3.45 -21.97 18.76
CA GLU A 30 2.02 -22.29 18.90
C GLU A 30 1.17 -21.35 18.02
N ILE A 31 0.72 -21.84 16.87
CA ILE A 31 -0.12 -21.09 15.92
C ILE A 31 -1.57 -21.06 16.42
N SER A 32 -2.19 -19.88 16.38
CA SER A 32 -3.60 -19.70 16.72
C SER A 32 -4.50 -20.08 15.54
N TRP A 33 -4.82 -21.38 15.44
CA TRP A 33 -5.73 -21.90 14.41
C TRP A 33 -7.21 -21.64 14.76
N ARG A 34 -7.97 -21.16 13.77
CA ARG A 34 -9.40 -20.87 13.87
C ARG A 34 -10.24 -22.10 14.24
N TYR A 35 -9.80 -23.28 13.82
CA TYR A 35 -10.50 -24.55 14.04
C TYR A 35 -9.67 -25.57 14.84
N GLY A 36 -8.73 -25.09 15.66
CA GLY A 36 -7.95 -25.93 16.57
C GLY A 36 -6.80 -26.71 15.93
N GLY A 37 -6.58 -26.60 14.62
CA GLY A 37 -5.45 -27.20 13.93
C GLY A 37 -5.33 -26.80 12.46
N PRO A 38 -4.26 -27.24 11.77
CA PRO A 38 -4.05 -26.95 10.35
C PRO A 38 -5.14 -27.60 9.48
N PRO A 39 -5.63 -26.90 8.43
CA PRO A 39 -6.59 -27.44 7.49
C PRO A 39 -5.98 -28.54 6.60
N SER A 40 -6.85 -29.35 5.97
CA SER A 40 -6.45 -30.29 4.92
C SER A 40 -6.84 -29.76 3.54
N TYR A 41 -5.89 -29.77 2.61
CA TYR A 41 -6.10 -29.35 1.22
C TYR A 41 -6.02 -30.52 0.21
N VAL A 42 -6.11 -31.77 0.66
CA VAL A 42 -6.00 -32.97 -0.19
C VAL A 42 -6.95 -32.90 -1.39
N LEU A 43 -8.24 -32.63 -1.16
CA LEU A 43 -9.25 -32.56 -2.23
C LEU A 43 -8.99 -31.38 -3.18
N THR A 44 -8.72 -30.19 -2.64
CA THR A 44 -8.44 -28.99 -3.45
C THR A 44 -7.18 -29.17 -4.30
N ASN A 45 -6.16 -29.84 -3.77
CA ASN A 45 -4.93 -30.11 -4.50
C ASN A 45 -5.18 -31.14 -5.61
N GLN A 46 -5.96 -32.19 -5.34
CA GLN A 46 -6.36 -33.14 -6.38
C GLN A 46 -7.15 -32.43 -7.50
N LEU A 47 -8.15 -31.62 -7.15
CA LEU A 47 -8.92 -30.83 -8.11
C LEU A 47 -8.02 -29.88 -8.93
N PHE A 48 -7.04 -29.25 -8.29
CA PHE A 48 -6.08 -28.38 -8.96
C PHE A 48 -5.23 -29.16 -9.96
N GLU A 49 -4.70 -30.34 -9.60
CA GLU A 49 -3.90 -31.17 -10.53
C GLU A 49 -4.71 -31.68 -11.71
N GLU A 50 -5.96 -32.07 -11.48
CA GLU A 50 -6.88 -32.53 -12.54
C GLU A 50 -7.26 -31.39 -13.51
N GLY A 51 -7.36 -30.15 -13.02
CA GLY A 51 -7.92 -29.02 -13.76
C GLY A 51 -6.95 -27.91 -14.18
N ARG A 52 -5.68 -27.95 -13.74
CA ARG A 52 -4.69 -26.93 -14.08
C ARG A 52 -4.37 -26.93 -15.57
N THR A 53 -4.09 -25.74 -16.09
CA THR A 53 -3.70 -25.50 -17.48
C THR A 53 -2.22 -25.15 -17.61
N LYS A 54 -1.54 -24.88 -16.48
CA LYS A 54 -0.14 -24.50 -16.40
C LYS A 54 0.66 -25.43 -15.50
N GLU A 55 1.83 -25.79 -15.99
CA GLU A 55 2.89 -26.39 -15.20
C GLU A 55 4.07 -25.43 -15.18
N TRP A 56 4.42 -24.96 -13.98
CA TRP A 56 5.53 -24.04 -13.79
C TRP A 56 6.79 -24.79 -13.40
N ALA A 57 7.93 -24.36 -13.91
CA ALA A 57 9.22 -24.94 -13.54
C ALA A 57 9.50 -24.68 -12.06
N LYS A 58 10.08 -25.65 -11.37
CA LYS A 58 10.48 -25.50 -9.98
C LYS A 58 11.45 -24.33 -9.81
N GLY A 59 11.17 -23.44 -8.87
CA GLY A 59 11.91 -22.20 -8.61
C GLY A 59 11.58 -21.04 -9.56
N SER A 60 10.60 -21.19 -10.46
CA SER A 60 10.18 -20.08 -11.31
C SER A 60 9.40 -19.03 -10.52
N LEU A 61 9.33 -17.81 -11.08
CA LEU A 61 8.56 -16.74 -10.46
C LEU A 61 7.07 -17.08 -10.43
N GLU A 62 6.55 -17.75 -11.46
CA GLU A 62 5.16 -18.20 -11.52
C GLU A 62 4.83 -19.24 -10.45
N GLU A 63 5.73 -20.22 -10.22
CA GLU A 63 5.58 -21.16 -9.11
C GLU A 63 5.58 -20.43 -7.76
N THR A 64 6.49 -19.47 -7.60
CA THR A 64 6.62 -18.67 -6.37
C THR A 64 5.34 -17.87 -6.10
N VAL A 65 4.81 -17.15 -7.09
CA VAL A 65 3.55 -16.39 -6.97
C VAL A 65 2.39 -17.33 -6.67
N GLN A 66 2.36 -18.49 -7.31
CA GLN A 66 1.29 -19.46 -7.09
C GLN A 66 1.25 -19.94 -5.65
N ASN A 67 2.41 -20.32 -5.12
CA ASN A 67 2.51 -20.81 -3.75
C ASN A 67 2.32 -19.68 -2.73
N ALA A 68 2.76 -18.46 -3.04
CA ALA A 68 2.57 -17.29 -2.18
C ALA A 68 1.08 -16.97 -1.99
N ILE A 69 0.28 -16.90 -3.07
CA ILE A 69 -1.16 -16.62 -2.97
C ILE A 69 -1.91 -17.75 -2.29
N LYS A 70 -1.60 -19.02 -2.62
CA LYS A 70 -2.22 -20.18 -1.96
C LYS A 70 -1.89 -20.25 -0.47
N SER A 71 -0.66 -19.88 -0.08
CA SER A 71 -0.26 -19.79 1.33
C SER A 71 -0.99 -18.64 2.03
N TRP A 72 -1.02 -17.44 1.42
CA TRP A 72 -1.72 -16.29 1.98
C TRP A 72 -3.20 -16.54 2.23
N GLU A 73 -3.90 -17.11 1.26
CA GLU A 73 -5.32 -17.46 1.40
C GLU A 73 -5.52 -18.44 2.56
N MET A 74 -4.71 -19.51 2.63
CA MET A 74 -4.75 -20.46 3.72
C MET A 74 -4.53 -19.80 5.07
N GLU A 75 -3.49 -18.97 5.20
CA GLU A 75 -3.14 -18.34 6.47
C GLU A 75 -4.25 -17.40 6.94
N VAL A 76 -4.78 -16.55 6.06
CA VAL A 76 -5.87 -15.61 6.41
C VAL A 76 -7.17 -16.34 6.79
N SER A 77 -7.50 -17.41 6.07
CA SER A 77 -8.74 -18.18 6.30
C SER A 77 -8.65 -18.99 7.61
N HIS A 78 -7.46 -19.48 7.97
CA HIS A 78 -7.33 -20.45 9.07
C HIS A 78 -6.58 -19.96 10.31
N LYS A 79 -5.79 -18.88 10.24
CA LYS A 79 -5.09 -18.31 11.40
C LYS A 79 -5.84 -17.08 11.92
N THR A 80 -5.88 -16.91 13.23
CA THR A 80 -6.63 -15.80 13.87
C THR A 80 -5.74 -14.66 14.37
N SER A 81 -4.43 -14.85 14.40
CA SER A 81 -3.45 -13.84 14.79
C SER A 81 -2.71 -13.32 13.56
N LEU A 82 -2.67 -12.00 13.37
CA LEU A 82 -1.93 -11.38 12.27
C LEU A 82 -0.43 -11.74 12.30
N GLN A 83 0.14 -11.88 13.49
CA GLN A 83 1.56 -12.21 13.66
C GLN A 83 1.89 -13.65 13.24
N ASP A 84 0.88 -14.51 13.07
CA ASP A 84 1.07 -15.88 12.58
C ASP A 84 1.06 -15.98 11.05
N LEU A 85 0.74 -14.89 10.31
CA LEU A 85 0.73 -14.85 8.85
C LEU A 85 2.15 -14.56 8.33
N LYS A 86 2.81 -15.57 7.77
CA LYS A 86 4.18 -15.47 7.25
C LYS A 86 4.23 -15.01 5.80
N SER A 87 3.13 -15.10 5.06
CA SER A 87 3.06 -14.70 3.65
C SER A 87 2.96 -13.19 3.43
N ILE A 88 2.90 -12.38 4.49
CA ILE A 88 2.73 -10.92 4.44
C ILE A 88 3.66 -10.23 5.42
N ASN A 89 3.86 -8.92 5.23
CA ASN A 89 4.45 -8.06 6.25
C ASN A 89 3.32 -7.53 7.15
N PRO A 90 3.23 -7.93 8.44
CA PRO A 90 2.11 -7.57 9.31
C PRO A 90 1.99 -6.05 9.53
N ASP A 91 3.10 -5.31 9.50
CA ASP A 91 3.10 -3.86 9.74
C ASP A 91 2.71 -3.03 8.50
N LYS A 92 2.81 -3.62 7.31
CA LYS A 92 2.66 -2.89 6.03
C LYS A 92 1.57 -3.44 5.12
N PHE A 93 1.02 -4.61 5.41
CA PHE A 93 0.09 -5.29 4.50
C PHE A 93 -1.19 -4.49 4.33
N GLN A 94 -1.62 -4.39 3.07
CA GLN A 94 -2.88 -3.81 2.65
C GLN A 94 -3.44 -4.63 1.47
N LEU A 95 -4.70 -5.06 1.57
CA LEU A 95 -5.44 -5.69 0.47
C LEU A 95 -6.28 -4.64 -0.24
N PHE A 96 -6.04 -4.46 -1.55
CA PHE A 96 -6.84 -3.58 -2.41
C PHE A 96 -7.63 -4.40 -3.42
N VAL A 97 -8.92 -4.10 -3.58
CA VAL A 97 -9.80 -4.80 -4.52
C VAL A 97 -10.50 -3.78 -5.41
N ASN A 98 -10.27 -3.87 -6.72
CA ASN A 98 -10.91 -3.03 -7.74
C ASN A 98 -10.79 -1.51 -7.47
N GLY A 99 -9.63 -1.07 -7.00
CA GLY A 99 -9.33 0.35 -6.75
C GLY A 99 -10.01 0.96 -5.53
N ARG A 100 -10.65 0.15 -4.68
CA ARG A 100 -11.23 0.58 -3.40
C ARG A 100 -10.15 0.82 -2.35
N GLU A 101 -10.57 1.41 -1.23
CA GLU A 101 -9.74 1.58 -0.03
C GLU A 101 -9.09 0.26 0.42
N GLY A 102 -7.87 0.36 0.91
CA GLY A 102 -7.10 -0.79 1.40
C GLY A 102 -7.65 -1.33 2.71
N LEU A 103 -7.65 -2.65 2.84
CA LEU A 103 -7.95 -3.34 4.10
C LEU A 103 -6.64 -3.78 4.75
N SER A 104 -6.48 -3.45 6.04
CA SER A 104 -5.39 -3.96 6.88
C SER A 104 -5.45 -5.47 7.07
N GLY A 105 -4.36 -6.08 7.51
CA GLY A 105 -4.31 -7.51 7.81
C GLY A 105 -5.36 -7.93 8.84
N GLU A 106 -5.55 -7.15 9.90
CA GLU A 106 -6.57 -7.39 10.92
C GLU A 106 -7.99 -7.34 10.36
N GLU A 107 -8.28 -6.37 9.49
CA GLU A 107 -9.59 -6.26 8.84
C GLU A 107 -9.87 -7.47 7.95
N VAL A 108 -8.87 -7.91 7.17
CA VAL A 108 -9.03 -9.08 6.30
C VAL A 108 -9.25 -10.37 7.11
N ILE A 109 -8.52 -10.59 8.21
CA ILE A 109 -8.71 -11.75 9.11
C ILE A 109 -10.12 -11.77 9.72
N LYS A 110 -10.65 -10.59 10.07
CA LYS A 110 -11.97 -10.43 10.67
C LYS A 110 -13.11 -10.60 9.66
N LEU A 111 -12.97 -10.01 8.47
CA LEU A 111 -13.99 -10.04 7.42
C LEU A 111 -14.05 -11.39 6.69
N GLY A 112 -12.88 -11.97 6.42
CA GLY A 112 -12.70 -13.11 5.52
C GLY A 112 -12.46 -12.68 4.07
N THR A 113 -11.72 -13.50 3.33
CA THR A 113 -11.28 -13.23 1.95
C THR A 113 -12.45 -13.07 0.99
N TYR A 114 -13.47 -13.93 1.05
CA TYR A 114 -14.66 -13.83 0.20
C TYR A 114 -15.41 -12.51 0.38
N ASN A 115 -15.66 -12.10 1.62
CA ASN A 115 -16.34 -10.82 1.91
C ASN A 115 -15.48 -9.62 1.45
N ALA A 116 -14.16 -9.67 1.65
CA ALA A 116 -13.25 -8.63 1.18
C ALA A 116 -13.23 -8.51 -0.36
N LEU A 117 -13.21 -9.64 -1.08
CA LEU A 117 -13.13 -9.70 -2.54
C LEU A 117 -14.47 -9.37 -3.22
N LEU A 118 -15.59 -9.81 -2.65
CA LEU A 118 -16.93 -9.69 -3.26
C LEU A 118 -17.69 -8.44 -2.84
N LYS A 119 -17.14 -7.61 -1.95
CA LYS A 119 -17.71 -6.30 -1.60
C LYS A 119 -17.97 -5.50 -2.87
N THR A 120 -19.14 -4.90 -2.97
CA THR A 120 -19.57 -4.15 -4.15
C THR A 120 -20.31 -2.87 -3.78
N SER A 121 -20.26 -1.88 -4.66
CA SER A 121 -21.02 -0.62 -4.57
C SER A 121 -22.26 -0.63 -5.47
N LEU A 122 -22.62 -1.80 -6.02
CA LEU A 122 -23.84 -1.95 -6.81
C LEU A 122 -25.09 -1.60 -5.98
N PRO A 123 -26.16 -1.08 -6.61
CA PRO A 123 -27.47 -0.94 -5.97
C PRO A 123 -27.96 -2.27 -5.41
N GLU A 124 -28.79 -2.20 -4.36
CA GLU A 124 -29.20 -3.36 -3.56
C GLU A 124 -29.84 -4.48 -4.40
N GLU A 125 -30.64 -4.10 -5.39
CA GLU A 125 -31.30 -5.01 -6.32
C GLU A 125 -30.34 -5.79 -7.25
N PHE A 126 -29.08 -5.35 -7.38
CA PHE A 126 -28.04 -6.00 -8.18
C PHE A 126 -26.98 -6.71 -7.33
N LYS A 127 -27.14 -6.75 -6.01
CA LYS A 127 -26.24 -7.50 -5.12
C LYS A 127 -26.68 -8.96 -5.00
N TYR A 128 -26.09 -9.81 -5.82
CA TYR A 128 -26.32 -11.26 -5.77
C TYR A 128 -25.59 -11.95 -4.60
N TYR A 129 -24.55 -11.30 -4.07
CA TYR A 129 -23.89 -11.67 -2.82
C TYR A 129 -23.73 -10.42 -1.97
N LYS A 130 -24.32 -10.43 -0.78
CA LYS A 130 -24.34 -9.29 0.13
C LYS A 130 -23.27 -9.45 1.21
N ALA A 131 -22.04 -9.10 0.88
CA ALA A 131 -20.88 -9.28 1.75
C ALA A 131 -21.05 -8.60 3.13
N GLU A 132 -21.81 -7.51 3.19
CA GLU A 132 -22.14 -6.75 4.41
C GLU A 132 -23.11 -7.48 5.36
N GLU A 133 -23.88 -8.43 4.86
CA GLU A 133 -24.80 -9.26 5.67
C GLU A 133 -24.11 -10.55 6.16
N GLU A 134 -22.88 -10.82 5.71
CA GLU A 134 -22.16 -12.05 5.99
C GLU A 134 -21.09 -11.87 7.07
N THR A 135 -21.02 -12.84 7.97
CA THR A 135 -19.88 -13.02 8.86
C THR A 135 -18.76 -13.77 8.14
N PHE A 136 -17.55 -13.79 8.71
CA PHE A 136 -16.48 -14.69 8.25
C PHE A 136 -17.01 -16.12 8.09
N THR A 137 -17.68 -16.65 9.13
CA THR A 137 -18.14 -18.04 9.20
C THR A 137 -19.21 -18.33 8.16
N SER A 138 -20.28 -17.51 8.11
CA SER A 138 -21.39 -17.74 7.18
C SER A 138 -20.96 -17.63 5.71
N SER A 139 -20.00 -16.76 5.42
CA SER A 139 -19.38 -16.67 4.10
C SER A 139 -18.60 -17.94 3.75
N HIS A 140 -17.69 -18.38 4.62
CA HIS A 140 -16.86 -19.57 4.38
C HIS A 140 -17.71 -20.83 4.24
N GLU A 141 -18.71 -21.01 5.11
CA GLU A 141 -19.65 -22.13 5.02
C GLU A 141 -20.41 -22.13 3.69
N ALA A 142 -20.86 -20.97 3.21
CA ALA A 142 -21.55 -20.87 1.92
C ALA A 142 -20.66 -21.32 0.76
N PHE A 143 -19.40 -20.87 0.70
CA PHE A 143 -18.48 -21.25 -0.37
C PHE A 143 -17.98 -22.70 -0.26
N LEU A 144 -17.68 -23.20 0.95
CA LEU A 144 -17.30 -24.60 1.15
C LEU A 144 -18.46 -25.56 0.83
N SER A 145 -19.69 -25.16 1.17
CA SER A 145 -20.90 -25.90 0.78
C SER A 145 -21.07 -25.93 -0.73
N ALA A 146 -20.90 -24.80 -1.42
CA ALA A 146 -21.04 -24.72 -2.88
C ALA A 146 -20.01 -25.58 -3.64
N PHE A 147 -18.77 -25.60 -3.13
CA PHE A 147 -17.61 -26.24 -3.77
C PHE A 147 -16.99 -27.32 -2.87
N PRO A 148 -17.66 -28.47 -2.68
CA PRO A 148 -17.21 -29.51 -1.75
C PRO A 148 -15.87 -30.16 -2.12
N ARG A 149 -15.48 -30.10 -3.41
CA ARG A 149 -14.16 -30.53 -3.91
C ARG A 149 -13.06 -29.46 -3.73
N GLY A 150 -13.43 -28.29 -3.21
CA GLY A 150 -12.57 -27.11 -3.12
C GLY A 150 -12.78 -26.14 -4.28
N PHE A 151 -12.24 -24.95 -4.09
CA PHE A 151 -12.24 -23.87 -5.08
C PHE A 151 -10.77 -23.60 -5.45
N ALA A 152 -10.33 -24.13 -6.58
CA ALA A 152 -8.95 -24.14 -6.99
C ALA A 152 -8.53 -22.77 -7.55
N TRP A 153 -7.26 -22.41 -7.35
CA TRP A 153 -6.67 -21.15 -7.79
C TRP A 153 -5.35 -21.39 -8.53
N GLU A 154 -5.14 -20.73 -9.67
CA GLU A 154 -4.00 -20.91 -10.58
C GLU A 154 -3.44 -19.59 -11.08
N VAL A 155 -2.11 -19.51 -11.11
CA VAL A 155 -1.41 -18.47 -11.87
C VAL A 155 -1.37 -18.88 -13.33
N LEU A 156 -1.90 -18.03 -14.21
CA LEU A 156 -1.88 -18.25 -15.66
C LEU A 156 -0.64 -17.65 -16.34
N SER A 157 -0.17 -16.52 -15.83
CA SER A 157 0.98 -15.78 -16.35
C SER A 157 1.50 -14.78 -15.32
N VAL A 158 2.81 -14.57 -15.25
CA VAL A 158 3.43 -13.46 -14.52
C VAL A 158 4.06 -12.50 -15.53
N TYR A 159 3.82 -11.20 -15.36
CA TYR A 159 4.21 -10.15 -16.30
C TYR A 159 5.39 -9.31 -15.81
N SER A 160 5.65 -9.29 -14.50
CA SER A 160 6.74 -8.52 -13.90
C SER A 160 7.31 -9.21 -12.66
N GLY A 161 8.58 -8.95 -12.36
CA GLY A 161 9.25 -9.37 -11.13
C GLY A 161 9.11 -8.37 -9.98
N PRO A 162 9.66 -8.68 -8.79
CA PRO A 162 9.75 -7.73 -7.69
C PRO A 162 10.36 -6.38 -8.13
N PRO A 163 10.00 -5.26 -7.48
CA PRO A 163 9.19 -5.15 -6.25
C PRO A 163 7.68 -5.14 -6.48
N VAL A 164 7.21 -5.04 -7.73
CA VAL A 164 5.79 -5.12 -8.10
C VAL A 164 5.60 -6.26 -9.09
N ILE A 165 5.11 -7.39 -8.60
CA ILE A 165 4.81 -8.57 -9.41
C ILE A 165 3.37 -8.46 -9.89
N ALA A 166 3.15 -8.35 -11.19
CA ALA A 166 1.84 -8.35 -11.81
C ALA A 166 1.57 -9.72 -12.44
N TYR A 167 0.37 -10.27 -12.25
CA TYR A 167 0.03 -11.61 -12.70
C TYR A 167 -1.44 -11.75 -13.08
N LYS A 168 -1.73 -12.67 -14.00
CA LYS A 168 -3.08 -13.10 -14.35
C LYS A 168 -3.37 -14.43 -13.69
N PHE A 169 -4.58 -14.60 -13.18
CA PHE A 169 -4.99 -15.82 -12.49
C PHE A 169 -6.34 -16.34 -12.96
N ARG A 170 -6.62 -17.58 -12.59
CA ARG A 170 -7.90 -18.27 -12.72
C ARG A 170 -8.30 -18.83 -11.37
N HIS A 171 -9.59 -18.78 -11.05
CA HIS A 171 -10.16 -19.43 -9.88
C HIS A 171 -11.39 -20.24 -10.33
N TRP A 172 -11.48 -21.51 -9.97
CA TRP A 172 -12.55 -22.39 -10.46
C TRP A 172 -12.90 -23.54 -9.51
N GLY A 173 -14.11 -24.06 -9.63
CA GLY A 173 -14.61 -25.21 -8.87
C GLY A 173 -15.93 -25.69 -9.46
N PHE A 174 -16.37 -26.89 -9.08
CA PHE A 174 -17.65 -27.43 -9.55
C PHE A 174 -18.77 -27.12 -8.55
N PHE A 175 -19.85 -26.50 -9.03
CA PHE A 175 -20.98 -26.09 -8.18
C PHE A 175 -21.86 -27.31 -7.84
N GLU A 176 -21.50 -28.01 -6.78
CA GLU A 176 -22.03 -29.34 -6.45
C GLU A 176 -22.76 -29.41 -5.10
N GLY A 177 -22.66 -28.37 -4.28
CA GLY A 177 -23.55 -28.22 -3.12
C GLY A 177 -24.37 -26.94 -3.18
N PRO A 178 -25.27 -26.73 -2.21
CA PRO A 178 -26.17 -25.59 -2.23
C PRO A 178 -25.44 -24.28 -1.97
N PHE A 179 -25.90 -23.21 -2.61
CA PHE A 179 -25.41 -21.84 -2.40
C PHE A 179 -26.56 -20.85 -2.32
N LYS A 180 -26.76 -20.21 -1.16
CA LYS A 180 -27.75 -19.14 -0.94
C LYS A 180 -29.16 -19.44 -1.50
N GLY A 181 -29.64 -20.66 -1.30
CA GLY A 181 -30.96 -21.11 -1.76
C GLY A 181 -31.01 -21.62 -3.20
N HIS A 182 -29.89 -21.59 -3.93
CA HIS A 182 -29.75 -22.17 -5.26
C HIS A 182 -29.25 -23.62 -5.18
N ALA A 183 -29.89 -24.50 -5.97
CA ALA A 183 -29.48 -25.89 -6.10
C ALA A 183 -28.20 -26.02 -6.95
N PRO A 184 -27.33 -27.01 -6.67
CA PRO A 184 -26.12 -27.23 -7.45
C PRO A 184 -26.45 -27.62 -8.90
N THR A 185 -25.64 -27.14 -9.84
CA THR A 185 -25.77 -27.47 -11.27
C THR A 185 -24.83 -28.61 -11.70
N GLY A 186 -23.79 -28.88 -10.91
CA GLY A 186 -22.68 -29.77 -11.29
C GLY A 186 -21.71 -29.15 -12.31
N GLU A 187 -21.98 -27.92 -12.77
CA GLU A 187 -21.15 -27.23 -13.76
C GLU A 187 -19.92 -26.59 -13.10
N MET A 188 -18.87 -26.43 -13.89
CA MET A 188 -17.69 -25.68 -13.46
C MET A 188 -18.02 -24.18 -13.44
N VAL A 189 -17.85 -23.57 -12.27
CA VAL A 189 -17.84 -22.12 -12.11
C VAL A 189 -16.40 -21.68 -12.15
N GLU A 190 -16.08 -20.73 -13.03
CA GLU A 190 -14.74 -20.16 -13.13
C GLU A 190 -14.77 -18.66 -13.35
N PHE A 191 -13.74 -17.98 -12.88
CA PHE A 191 -13.47 -16.61 -13.24
C PHE A 191 -11.98 -16.35 -13.36
N TYR A 192 -11.67 -15.25 -14.05
CA TYR A 192 -10.31 -14.80 -14.30
C TYR A 192 -10.11 -13.43 -13.68
N GLY A 193 -8.89 -13.16 -13.25
CA GLY A 193 -8.55 -11.86 -12.70
C GLY A 193 -7.11 -11.48 -12.95
N PHE A 194 -6.79 -10.27 -12.53
CA PHE A 194 -5.46 -9.71 -12.54
C PHE A 194 -5.12 -9.24 -11.13
N GLY A 195 -3.90 -9.50 -10.68
CA GLY A 195 -3.44 -9.13 -9.35
C GLY A 195 -2.04 -8.53 -9.39
N THR A 196 -1.71 -7.78 -8.34
CA THR A 196 -0.35 -7.28 -8.10
C THR A 196 0.08 -7.62 -6.67
N LEU A 197 1.26 -8.23 -6.51
CA LEU A 197 1.95 -8.32 -5.22
C LEU A 197 3.01 -7.23 -5.18
N LYS A 198 3.08 -6.50 -4.06
CA LYS A 198 4.07 -5.45 -3.85
C LYS A 198 4.87 -5.69 -2.59
N GLU A 199 6.18 -5.75 -2.74
CA GLU A 199 7.12 -5.82 -1.62
C GLU A 199 7.85 -4.47 -1.48
N TRP A 200 7.74 -3.85 -0.30
CA TRP A 200 8.58 -2.73 0.09
C TRP A 200 9.75 -3.24 0.92
N ALA A 201 10.65 -3.97 0.28
CA ALA A 201 11.81 -4.56 0.92
C ALA A 201 12.73 -3.47 1.48
N LYS A 202 13.34 -3.73 2.65
CA LYS A 202 14.41 -2.87 3.15
C LYS A 202 15.58 -2.91 2.16
N GLY A 203 16.05 -1.76 1.71
CA GLY A 203 17.04 -1.59 0.66
C GLY A 203 16.46 -1.54 -0.76
N SER A 204 15.13 -1.52 -0.94
CA SER A 204 14.55 -1.39 -2.29
C SER A 204 14.89 -0.05 -2.92
N LEU A 205 14.75 0.04 -4.25
CA LEU A 205 14.93 1.29 -4.95
C LEU A 205 13.86 2.31 -4.53
N GLU A 206 12.62 1.89 -4.26
CA GLU A 206 11.58 2.78 -3.73
C GLU A 206 11.94 3.32 -2.35
N GLU A 207 12.45 2.48 -1.44
CA GLU A 207 12.92 2.96 -0.13
C GLU A 207 14.10 3.92 -0.30
N THR A 208 15.03 3.61 -1.22
CA THR A 208 16.18 4.45 -1.54
C THR A 208 15.73 5.82 -2.04
N VAL A 209 14.82 5.86 -3.02
CA VAL A 209 14.24 7.10 -3.55
C VAL A 209 13.48 7.84 -2.46
N GLN A 210 12.68 7.13 -1.66
CA GLN A 210 11.90 7.74 -0.60
C GLN A 210 12.78 8.41 0.44
N ASN A 211 13.82 7.72 0.88
CA ASN A 211 14.77 8.24 1.86
C ASN A 211 15.62 9.36 1.26
N ALA A 212 15.98 9.28 -0.03
CA ALA A 212 16.72 10.33 -0.72
C ALA A 212 15.90 11.62 -0.80
N ILE A 213 14.63 11.57 -1.23
CA ILE A 213 13.77 12.76 -1.32
C ILE A 213 13.47 13.35 0.07
N LYS A 214 13.13 12.53 1.07
CA LYS A 214 12.91 13.00 2.44
C LYS A 214 14.17 13.63 3.04
N SER A 215 15.33 13.03 2.77
CA SER A 215 16.62 13.60 3.21
C SER A 215 16.91 14.90 2.48
N TRP A 216 16.62 15.00 1.18
CA TRP A 216 16.83 16.21 0.39
C TRP A 216 15.93 17.36 0.87
N GLU A 217 14.66 17.09 1.18
CA GLU A 217 13.75 18.08 1.77
C GLU A 217 14.30 18.62 3.10
N MET A 218 14.73 17.72 3.99
CA MET A 218 15.37 18.10 5.25
C MET A 218 16.65 18.92 5.01
N GLU A 219 17.51 18.49 4.09
CA GLU A 219 18.74 19.20 3.75
C GLU A 219 18.45 20.60 3.22
N LEU A 220 17.48 20.77 2.32
CA LEU A 220 17.07 22.08 1.81
C LEU A 220 16.48 23.01 2.88
N SER A 221 15.73 22.47 3.84
CA SER A 221 15.13 23.28 4.90
C SER A 221 16.12 23.68 6.00
N HIS A 222 17.29 23.02 6.10
CA HIS A 222 18.18 23.19 7.25
C HIS A 222 19.64 23.49 6.91
N LYS A 223 20.13 23.14 5.73
CA LYS A 223 21.51 23.39 5.29
C LYS A 223 21.56 24.65 4.44
N THR A 224 22.52 25.52 4.74
CA THR A 224 22.69 26.82 4.07
C THR A 224 23.80 26.81 3.01
N ARG A 225 24.48 25.68 2.80
CA ARG A 225 25.57 25.53 1.84
C ARG A 225 25.38 24.24 1.05
N LEU A 226 25.38 24.33 -0.29
CA LEU A 226 25.20 23.16 -1.16
C LEU A 226 26.24 22.07 -0.94
N GLN A 227 27.48 22.44 -0.63
CA GLN A 227 28.56 21.49 -0.42
C GLN A 227 28.35 20.59 0.82
N ASP A 228 27.42 20.96 1.72
CA ASP A 228 27.05 20.12 2.86
C ASP A 228 26.00 19.07 2.49
N PHE A 229 25.38 19.13 1.30
CA PHE A 229 24.35 18.19 0.86
C PHE A 229 24.95 16.84 0.50
N LYS A 230 24.24 15.78 0.86
CA LYS A 230 24.62 14.41 0.53
C LYS A 230 23.71 13.80 -0.53
N THR A 231 22.53 14.37 -0.73
CA THR A 231 21.50 13.84 -1.64
C THR A 231 21.66 14.32 -3.09
N ILE A 232 22.47 15.36 -3.33
CA ILE A 232 22.67 15.97 -4.64
C ILE A 232 24.15 16.04 -5.01
N ASN A 233 24.44 16.11 -6.31
CA ASN A 233 25.74 16.49 -6.82
C ASN A 233 25.82 18.03 -6.85
N PRO A 234 26.56 18.68 -5.93
CA PRO A 234 26.48 20.14 -5.76
C PRO A 234 26.96 20.93 -6.99
N ASP A 235 27.79 20.32 -7.84
CA ASP A 235 28.37 20.98 -9.02
C ASP A 235 27.45 20.90 -10.25
N LYS A 236 26.53 19.93 -10.27
CA LYS A 236 25.67 19.65 -11.43
C LYS A 236 24.18 19.84 -11.16
N PHE A 237 23.77 19.90 -9.90
CA PHE A 237 22.36 19.83 -9.50
C PHE A 237 21.48 20.87 -10.21
N GLN A 238 20.40 20.39 -10.83
CA GLN A 238 19.31 21.20 -11.35
C GLN A 238 17.93 20.66 -10.93
N LEU A 239 17.02 21.57 -10.59
CA LEU A 239 15.61 21.29 -10.32
C LEU A 239 14.73 21.86 -11.43
N PHE A 240 13.95 20.99 -12.07
CA PHE A 240 12.96 21.33 -13.08
C PHE A 240 11.56 21.05 -12.53
N VAL A 241 10.61 21.92 -12.83
CA VAL A 241 9.24 21.78 -12.34
C VAL A 241 8.26 22.09 -13.46
N ASN A 242 7.36 21.15 -13.76
CA ASN A 242 6.34 21.25 -14.80
C ASN A 242 6.90 21.70 -16.16
N GLY A 243 8.04 21.14 -16.56
CA GLY A 243 8.70 21.42 -17.84
C GLY A 243 9.30 22.82 -17.99
N ARG A 244 9.38 23.61 -16.91
CA ARG A 244 10.00 24.95 -16.93
C ARG A 244 11.54 24.86 -16.92
N LYS A 245 12.19 26.00 -17.15
CA LYS A 245 13.65 26.14 -17.07
C LYS A 245 14.16 25.66 -15.70
N GLY A 246 15.22 24.85 -15.72
CA GLY A 246 15.89 24.34 -14.53
C GLY A 246 16.46 25.46 -13.66
N LEU A 247 16.35 25.25 -12.35
CA LEU A 247 16.96 26.06 -11.30
C LEU A 247 18.22 25.35 -10.81
N SER A 248 19.35 26.05 -10.76
CA SER A 248 20.57 25.54 -10.13
C SER A 248 20.38 25.33 -8.63
N GLY A 249 21.24 24.53 -8.00
CA GLY A 249 21.22 24.35 -6.54
C GLY A 249 21.25 25.67 -5.76
N GLU A 250 22.05 26.65 -6.20
CA GLU A 250 22.19 27.93 -5.50
C GLU A 250 20.91 28.76 -5.60
N GLU A 251 20.23 28.70 -6.75
CA GLU A 251 18.92 29.33 -6.94
C GLU A 251 17.85 28.68 -6.06
N VAL A 252 17.82 27.34 -6.00
CA VAL A 252 16.86 26.60 -5.15
C VAL A 252 17.09 26.92 -3.68
N LEU A 253 18.34 26.94 -3.23
CA LEU A 253 18.70 27.22 -1.83
C LEU A 253 18.37 28.66 -1.43
N LYS A 254 18.50 29.62 -2.36
CA LYS A 254 18.10 31.01 -2.16
C LYS A 254 16.58 31.21 -2.15
N LEU A 255 15.85 30.52 -3.02
CA LEU A 255 14.39 30.66 -3.15
C LEU A 255 13.64 29.94 -2.03
N GLY A 256 14.14 28.78 -1.61
CA GLY A 256 13.42 27.82 -0.78
C GLY A 256 12.62 26.80 -1.61
N ASN A 257 12.42 25.61 -1.03
CA ASN A 257 11.75 24.48 -1.67
C ASN A 257 10.32 24.80 -2.14
N TYR A 258 9.47 25.37 -1.28
CA TYR A 258 8.08 25.69 -1.63
C TYR A 258 8.01 26.68 -2.79
N ASN A 259 8.78 27.76 -2.73
CA ASN A 259 8.82 28.77 -3.79
C ASN A 259 9.34 28.20 -5.11
N ALA A 260 10.38 27.36 -5.07
CA ALA A 260 10.92 26.70 -6.25
C ALA A 260 9.88 25.77 -6.92
N LEU A 261 9.12 25.02 -6.11
CA LEU A 261 8.09 24.09 -6.60
C LEU A 261 6.83 24.82 -7.10
N LEU A 262 6.39 25.88 -6.43
CA LEU A 262 5.09 26.53 -6.66
C LEU A 262 5.15 27.73 -7.61
N LYS A 263 6.36 28.13 -8.05
CA LYS A 263 6.53 29.20 -9.05
C LYS A 263 5.66 28.91 -10.28
N THR A 264 5.03 29.95 -10.83
CA THR A 264 4.16 29.81 -12.00
C THR A 264 4.37 30.96 -12.97
N SER A 265 4.01 30.75 -14.24
CA SER A 265 3.97 31.77 -15.29
C SER A 265 2.56 32.28 -15.55
N LEU A 266 1.59 31.92 -14.70
CA LEU A 266 0.22 32.42 -14.80
C LEU A 266 0.18 33.96 -14.66
N PRO A 267 -0.78 34.63 -15.33
CA PRO A 267 -1.08 36.03 -15.05
C PRO A 267 -1.41 36.26 -13.57
N GLU A 268 -1.14 37.47 -13.09
CA GLU A 268 -1.19 37.83 -11.67
C GLU A 268 -2.55 37.51 -11.03
N GLU A 269 -3.64 37.76 -11.76
CA GLU A 269 -5.01 37.50 -11.34
C GLU A 269 -5.35 36.01 -11.18
N PHE A 270 -4.53 35.10 -11.71
CA PHE A 270 -4.73 33.64 -11.62
C PHE A 270 -3.73 32.96 -10.68
N LYS A 271 -2.88 33.73 -9.98
CA LYS A 271 -1.94 33.17 -9.01
C LYS A 271 -2.63 32.94 -7.67
N TYR A 272 -2.95 31.69 -7.37
CA TYR A 272 -3.44 31.25 -6.05
C TYR A 272 -2.40 31.44 -4.94
N TYR A 273 -1.12 31.43 -5.32
CA TYR A 273 0.03 31.64 -4.44
C TYR A 273 1.11 32.38 -5.21
N LYS A 274 1.62 33.46 -4.61
CA LYS A 274 2.60 34.35 -5.23
C LYS A 274 3.99 34.07 -4.67
N ALA A 275 4.65 33.06 -5.22
CA ALA A 275 5.95 32.59 -4.73
C ALA A 275 7.03 33.70 -4.71
N GLU A 276 6.92 34.69 -5.59
CA GLU A 276 7.80 35.85 -5.69
C GLU A 276 7.62 36.87 -4.55
N GLU A 277 6.48 36.86 -3.86
CA GLU A 277 6.22 37.70 -2.69
C GLU A 277 6.66 37.00 -1.38
N GLU A 278 7.06 35.73 -1.45
CA GLU A 278 7.38 34.91 -0.28
C GLU A 278 8.88 34.76 -0.07
N THR A 279 9.30 34.92 1.18
CA THR A 279 10.62 34.52 1.63
C THR A 279 10.66 33.02 1.95
N PHE A 280 11.86 32.45 2.10
CA PHE A 280 12.02 31.10 2.65
C PHE A 280 11.24 30.94 3.97
N THR A 281 11.37 31.88 4.90
CA THR A 281 10.71 31.82 6.21
C THR A 281 9.20 31.94 6.10
N SER A 282 8.69 32.93 5.35
CA SER A 282 7.24 33.17 5.25
C SER A 282 6.49 32.03 4.55
N SER A 283 7.10 31.42 3.53
CA SER A 283 6.55 30.21 2.88
C SER A 283 6.50 29.03 3.85
N HIS A 284 7.60 28.74 4.56
CA HIS A 284 7.65 27.65 5.54
C HIS A 284 6.64 27.86 6.68
N ASP A 285 6.53 29.08 7.20
CA ASP A 285 5.58 29.39 8.27
C ASP A 285 4.13 29.22 7.79
N ALA A 286 3.81 29.65 6.56
CA ALA A 286 2.48 29.47 5.98
C ALA A 286 2.11 27.97 5.86
N PHE A 287 3.00 27.13 5.32
CA PHE A 287 2.73 25.70 5.16
C PHE A 287 2.73 24.94 6.49
N ARG A 288 3.63 25.28 7.43
CA ARG A 288 3.65 24.68 8.78
C ARG A 288 2.43 25.08 9.61
N SER A 289 1.94 26.30 9.43
CA SER A 289 0.70 26.78 10.01
C SER A 289 -0.49 25.98 9.45
N ALA A 290 -0.57 25.83 8.13
CA ALA A 290 -1.66 25.09 7.48
C ALA A 290 -1.69 23.60 7.88
N PHE A 291 -0.52 22.98 8.02
CA PHE A 291 -0.34 21.56 8.30
C PHE A 291 0.43 21.32 9.64
N PRO A 292 -0.21 21.49 10.82
CA PRO A 292 0.43 21.28 12.11
C PRO A 292 0.99 19.86 12.30
N ARG A 293 0.33 18.85 11.71
CA ARG A 293 0.78 17.46 11.67
C ARG A 293 1.87 17.17 10.63
N ARG A 294 2.46 18.22 10.07
CA ARG A 294 3.38 18.21 8.92
C ARG A 294 2.68 17.86 7.62
N PHE A 295 3.44 18.04 6.54
CA PHE A 295 3.02 17.76 5.18
C PHE A 295 3.85 16.55 4.73
N ALA A 296 3.23 15.38 4.68
CA ALA A 296 3.88 14.10 4.43
C ALA A 296 4.08 13.87 2.93
N TRP A 297 5.18 13.23 2.58
CA TRP A 297 5.49 12.84 1.22
C TRP A 297 5.83 11.34 1.16
N GLU A 298 5.34 10.65 0.14
CA GLU A 298 5.57 9.22 -0.10
C GLU A 298 5.81 8.89 -1.58
N VAL A 299 6.69 7.92 -1.82
CA VAL A 299 6.79 7.27 -3.13
C VAL A 299 5.62 6.30 -3.25
N LEU A 300 4.94 6.32 -4.40
CA LEU A 300 3.89 5.35 -4.72
C LEU A 300 4.42 4.22 -5.58
N SER A 301 5.27 4.52 -6.56
CA SER A 301 5.86 3.53 -7.46
C SER A 301 7.18 4.05 -8.01
N VAL A 302 8.15 3.16 -8.25
CA VAL A 302 9.33 3.44 -9.08
C VAL A 302 9.21 2.63 -10.37
N TYR A 303 9.50 3.26 -11.50
CA TYR A 303 9.33 2.71 -12.84
C TYR A 303 10.65 2.43 -13.57
N SER A 304 11.75 3.05 -13.14
CA SER A 304 13.07 2.82 -13.74
C SER A 304 14.19 2.92 -12.71
N GLY A 305 15.32 2.26 -13.00
CA GLY A 305 16.54 2.31 -12.19
C GLY A 305 17.50 3.43 -12.61
N PRO A 306 18.63 3.60 -11.88
CA PRO A 306 19.71 4.48 -12.29
C PRO A 306 20.20 4.20 -13.74
N PRO A 307 20.72 5.22 -14.45
CA PRO A 307 21.02 6.56 -13.97
C PRO A 307 19.82 7.51 -13.98
N VAL A 308 18.66 7.12 -14.54
CA VAL A 308 17.46 7.98 -14.59
C VAL A 308 16.29 7.22 -13.97
N ILE A 309 15.99 7.54 -12.73
CA ILE A 309 14.93 6.93 -11.94
C ILE A 309 13.63 7.71 -12.13
N ALA A 310 12.59 7.06 -12.61
CA ALA A 310 11.26 7.63 -12.77
C ALA A 310 10.34 7.09 -11.68
N TYR A 311 9.55 7.93 -11.04
CA TYR A 311 8.71 7.53 -9.91
C TYR A 311 7.41 8.34 -9.83
N LYS A 312 6.36 7.72 -9.30
CA LYS A 312 5.11 8.39 -8.91
C LYS A 312 5.15 8.65 -7.42
N PHE A 313 4.67 9.80 -6.99
CA PHE A 313 4.62 10.18 -5.57
C PHE A 313 3.26 10.76 -5.20
N ARG A 314 3.06 10.89 -3.89
CA ARG A 314 1.95 11.62 -3.27
C ARG A 314 2.50 12.53 -2.17
N HIS A 315 1.90 13.71 -2.06
CA HIS A 315 2.13 14.64 -0.96
C HIS A 315 0.78 14.93 -0.30
N TRP A 316 0.69 14.86 1.03
CA TRP A 316 -0.58 15.03 1.73
C TRP A 316 -0.42 15.58 3.16
N GLY A 317 -1.46 16.20 3.69
CA GLY A 317 -1.52 16.68 5.07
C GLY A 317 -2.92 17.15 5.46
N PHE A 318 -3.23 17.16 6.75
CA PHE A 318 -4.52 17.65 7.25
C PHE A 318 -4.51 19.17 7.43
N PHE A 319 -5.43 19.88 6.78
CA PHE A 319 -5.54 21.33 6.83
C PHE A 319 -6.22 21.79 8.12
N GLU A 320 -5.43 21.86 9.20
CA GLU A 320 -5.91 22.08 10.57
C GLU A 320 -5.50 23.43 11.16
N GLY A 321 -4.63 24.19 10.49
CA GLY A 321 -4.36 25.58 10.84
C GLY A 321 -4.61 26.54 9.67
N PRO A 322 -4.51 27.87 9.89
CA PRO A 322 -4.86 28.85 8.88
C PRO A 322 -3.84 28.90 7.75
N PHE A 323 -4.30 29.20 6.53
CA PHE A 323 -3.45 29.42 5.36
C PHE A 323 -3.88 30.68 4.60
N LYS A 324 -3.01 31.70 4.55
CA LYS A 324 -3.19 32.92 3.73
C LYS A 324 -4.60 33.55 3.80
N GLY A 325 -5.16 33.61 5.01
CA GLY A 325 -6.50 34.18 5.24
C GLY A 325 -7.66 33.19 5.07
N HIS A 326 -7.41 31.90 4.87
CA HIS A 326 -8.41 30.83 4.85
C HIS A 326 -8.39 30.02 6.15
N ALA A 327 -9.57 29.78 6.70
CA ALA A 327 -9.74 28.98 7.91
C ALA A 327 -9.48 27.49 7.63
N PRO A 328 -8.94 26.73 8.59
CA PRO A 328 -8.75 25.30 8.42
C PRO A 328 -10.09 24.58 8.22
N THR A 329 -10.09 23.55 7.36
CA THR A 329 -11.26 22.70 7.11
C THR A 329 -11.24 21.41 7.93
N GLY A 330 -10.07 21.00 8.43
CA GLY A 330 -9.85 19.69 9.05
C GLY A 330 -9.75 18.54 8.04
N GLU A 331 -9.93 18.81 6.75
CA GLU A 331 -9.86 17.81 5.68
C GLU A 331 -8.40 17.53 5.29
N MET A 332 -8.16 16.36 4.71
CA MET A 332 -6.88 16.05 4.09
C MET A 332 -6.77 16.79 2.75
N VAL A 333 -5.68 17.53 2.59
CA VAL A 333 -5.25 18.09 1.30
C VAL A 333 -4.16 17.18 0.77
N GLU A 334 -4.33 16.71 -0.46
CA GLU A 334 -3.37 15.82 -1.11
C GLU A 334 -3.22 16.15 -2.58
N PHE A 335 -2.04 15.87 -3.12
CA PHE A 335 -1.81 15.90 -4.55
C PHE A 335 -0.83 14.80 -4.95
N TYR A 336 -0.89 14.46 -6.23
CA TYR A 336 -0.06 13.42 -6.84
C TYR A 336 0.84 14.04 -7.89
N GLY A 337 2.00 13.41 -8.10
CA GLY A 337 2.89 13.82 -9.15
C GLY A 337 3.77 12.69 -9.64
N PHE A 338 4.55 13.03 -10.65
CA PHE A 338 5.55 12.18 -11.25
C PHE A 338 6.90 12.89 -11.18
N GLY A 339 7.95 12.17 -10.83
CA GLY A 339 9.30 12.70 -10.76
C GLY A 339 10.27 11.88 -11.60
N THR A 340 11.28 12.53 -12.14
CA THR A 340 12.49 11.88 -12.64
C THR A 340 13.70 12.37 -11.83
N LEU A 341 14.60 11.44 -11.52
CA LEU A 341 15.83 11.64 -10.77
C LEU A 341 16.97 11.11 -11.63
N LYS A 342 17.73 12.00 -12.26
CA LYS A 342 19.01 11.62 -12.84
C LYS A 342 20.06 11.64 -11.75
N VAL A 343 20.78 10.55 -11.57
CA VAL A 343 21.72 10.36 -10.46
C VAL A 343 23.12 10.00 -10.97
N ASP A 344 24.13 10.39 -10.18
CA ASP A 344 25.51 9.96 -10.40
C ASP A 344 25.77 8.53 -9.86
N GLU A 345 27.02 8.06 -10.00
CA GLU A 345 27.43 6.71 -9.56
C GLU A 345 27.26 6.48 -8.05
N SER A 346 27.16 7.55 -7.25
CA SER A 346 26.91 7.51 -5.81
C SER A 346 25.44 7.73 -5.45
N LEU A 347 24.53 7.66 -6.43
CA LEU A 347 23.10 7.93 -6.31
C LEU A 347 22.76 9.35 -5.84
N ARG A 348 23.65 10.32 -6.05
CA ARG A 348 23.36 11.73 -5.78
C ARG A 348 22.67 12.33 -6.99
N ALA A 349 21.61 13.11 -6.77
CA ALA A 349 20.86 13.72 -7.85
C ALA A 349 21.68 14.78 -8.60
N GLU A 350 21.76 14.63 -9.92
CA GLU A 350 22.22 15.64 -10.87
C GLU A 350 21.04 16.45 -11.42
N ASP A 351 19.96 15.78 -11.84
CA ASP A 351 18.74 16.44 -12.31
C ASP A 351 17.53 15.88 -11.53
N VAL A 352 16.66 16.77 -11.05
CA VAL A 352 15.36 16.43 -10.48
C VAL A 352 14.29 17.12 -11.31
N GLU A 353 13.41 16.36 -11.97
CA GLU A 353 12.26 16.93 -12.68
C GLU A 353 10.97 16.49 -12.03
N ILE A 354 10.13 17.44 -11.61
CA ILE A 354 8.85 17.16 -10.94
C ILE A 354 7.70 17.66 -11.80
N TYR A 355 6.71 16.78 -12.03
CA TYR A 355 5.46 17.07 -12.71
C TYR A 355 4.28 16.83 -11.78
N TYR A 356 3.45 17.84 -11.56
CA TYR A 356 2.26 17.76 -10.74
C TYR A 356 1.30 18.91 -11.05
N ASP A 357 0.05 18.78 -10.61
CA ASP A 357 -0.93 19.86 -10.67
C ASP A 357 -0.95 20.64 -9.34
N PRO A 358 -0.47 21.90 -9.29
CA PRO A 358 -0.54 22.72 -8.08
C PRO A 358 -1.97 23.10 -7.69
N ALA A 359 -2.94 23.06 -8.63
CA ALA A 359 -4.32 23.41 -8.33
C ALA A 359 -4.98 22.42 -7.36
N GLU A 360 -4.58 21.14 -7.36
CA GLU A 360 -5.06 20.14 -6.39
C GLU A 360 -4.68 20.54 -4.94
N LEU A 361 -3.46 21.05 -4.74
CA LEU A 361 -3.01 21.57 -3.44
C LEU A 361 -3.83 22.79 -3.01
N PHE A 362 -3.96 23.78 -3.90
CA PHE A 362 -4.65 25.03 -3.55
C PHE A 362 -6.17 24.88 -3.48
N GLY A 363 -6.77 23.95 -4.23
CA GLY A 363 -8.19 23.63 -4.12
C GLY A 363 -8.56 23.21 -2.70
N GLY A 364 -7.71 22.42 -2.04
CA GLY A 364 -7.87 22.08 -0.63
C GLY A 364 -7.63 23.26 0.32
N LEU A 365 -6.55 24.02 0.12
CA LEU A 365 -6.15 25.11 1.02
C LEU A 365 -7.06 26.35 0.95
N LEU A 366 -7.70 26.60 -0.20
CA LEU A 366 -8.58 27.76 -0.42
C LEU A 366 -10.06 27.45 -0.15
N LYS A 367 -10.41 26.19 0.13
CA LYS A 367 -11.79 25.77 0.45
C LYS A 367 -12.30 26.37 1.76
N GLY A 368 -11.39 26.67 2.68
CA GLY A 368 -11.69 27.28 3.97
C GLY A 368 -12.38 28.63 3.84
N ALA A 369 -13.32 28.91 4.75
CA ALA A 369 -13.97 30.21 4.83
C ALA A 369 -12.93 31.34 5.02
N PRO A 370 -13.13 32.53 4.41
CA PRO A 370 -12.24 33.67 4.66
C PRO A 370 -12.23 34.03 6.15
N ILE A 371 -11.03 34.16 6.71
CA ILE A 371 -10.80 34.64 8.07
C ILE A 371 -10.94 36.17 8.04
N THR A 372 -12.04 36.68 8.59
CA THR A 372 -12.19 38.11 8.88
C THR A 372 -11.38 38.46 10.13
N GLU A 373 -10.73 39.63 10.16
CA GLU A 373 -9.86 40.09 11.27
C GLU A 373 -10.57 40.23 12.64
N THR A 374 -11.87 39.95 12.73
CA THR A 374 -12.67 40.12 13.96
C THR A 374 -12.65 38.93 14.91
N SER A 375 -12.06 37.79 14.57
CA SER A 375 -11.96 36.62 15.46
C SER A 375 -10.57 36.46 16.08
N LYS A 376 -10.11 37.45 16.85
CA LYS A 376 -9.10 37.17 17.89
C LYS A 376 -9.74 36.25 18.93
N PRO A 377 -9.16 35.08 19.25
CA PRO A 377 -9.63 34.31 20.38
C PRO A 377 -9.38 35.14 21.63
N THR A 378 -10.45 35.48 22.35
CA THR A 378 -10.36 36.05 23.69
C THR A 378 -9.64 35.03 24.58
N THR A 379 -8.40 35.33 24.91
CA THR A 379 -7.67 34.69 26.01
C THR A 379 -8.39 35.00 27.32
N HIS A 380 -9.43 34.24 27.64
CA HIS A 380 -9.80 33.99 29.02
C HIS A 380 -9.12 32.69 29.46
N GLN A 381 -7.86 32.80 29.87
CA GLN A 381 -7.27 31.84 30.80
C GLN A 381 -8.04 31.94 32.11
N ALA A 382 -9.09 31.14 32.27
CA ALA A 382 -9.59 30.77 33.58
C ALA A 382 -8.70 29.59 34.06
N CYS A 383 -7.73 29.93 34.91
CA CYS A 383 -6.84 28.97 35.56
C CYS A 383 -7.65 28.07 36.53
N PRO A 384 -7.66 26.73 36.39
CA PRO A 384 -8.50 25.85 37.21
C PRO A 384 -7.94 25.51 38.60
N PHE A 385 -6.99 26.28 39.14
CA PHE A 385 -6.39 26.02 40.46
C PHE A 385 -6.20 27.28 41.31
N SER A 386 -7.30 27.92 41.72
CA SER A 386 -7.31 28.72 42.96
C SER A 386 -8.35 28.16 43.91
N LYS A 387 -7.89 27.34 44.86
CA LYS A 387 -8.66 26.96 46.05
C LYS A 387 -8.91 28.22 46.89
N ASN A 388 -10.16 28.44 47.26
CA ASN A 388 -10.54 29.40 48.30
C ASN A 388 -9.80 29.07 49.60
N VAL A 389 -9.18 30.10 50.19
CA VAL A 389 -8.76 30.11 51.58
C VAL A 389 -9.60 31.18 52.27
N ILE A 390 -10.43 30.67 53.19
CA ILE A 390 -11.32 31.31 54.18
C ILE A 390 -12.64 31.85 53.61
#